data_AF-A0A2V8ZUA9-F1
#
_entry.id   AF-A0A2V8ZUA9-F1
#
_cell.length_a   1.000
_cell.length_b   1.000
_cell.length_c   1.000
_cell.angle_alpha   90.00
_cell.angle_beta   90.00
_cell.angle_gamma   90.00
#
_symmetry.space_group_name_H-M   'P 1'
#
loop_
_entity.id
_entity.type
_entity.pdbx_description
1 polymer ?
#
loop_
_entity_poly.entity_id
_entity_poly.type
_entity_poly.pdbx_seq_one_letter_code
_entity_poly.pdbx_strand_id
1 'polypeptide(L)'
;MTRVAASASMPTMGKVRKAPGGSAQHSKSTGHNSSKPQKKRNLGPPPPPQRGGVELVDPRVQEQLKTYDEALSLFHQQKFARAKQGLEEVLKGPSKELADRARVHLKIAEQRMKPTQEHNPRGAEDHYQRGVAMMNIGRWDEARESLDKARKAAPKADHIHYALAALDCLTGEADSALQNLKVAIQLRPENRYHARNDEDFAFLQEDPRFTELLYPEKDGFAG
;
A
#
# COMPACT_ATOMS: atom_id res chain seq x y z
N MET A 1 -3.89 3.05 -1.21
CA MET A 1 -3.26 3.32 -2.51
C MET A 1 -2.46 4.60 -2.35
N THR A 2 -1.26 4.47 -1.81
CA THR A 2 -0.29 5.56 -1.70
C THR A 2 0.25 5.83 -3.10
N ARG A 3 0.13 7.05 -3.60
CA ARG A 3 0.70 7.47 -4.89
C ARG A 3 2.19 7.68 -4.67
N VAL A 4 3.02 7.21 -5.61
CA VAL A 4 4.44 7.61 -5.74
C VAL A 4 4.43 9.12 -5.89
N ALA A 5 4.90 9.84 -4.88
CA ALA A 5 4.86 11.28 -4.81
C ALA A 5 6.05 11.86 -5.57
N ALA A 6 6.04 11.74 -6.90
CA ALA A 6 6.85 12.59 -7.76
C ALA A 6 6.30 14.03 -7.72
N SER A 7 6.40 14.71 -6.57
CA SER A 7 6.01 16.09 -6.37
C SER A 7 7.19 17.01 -6.67
N ALA A 8 7.34 17.35 -7.95
CA ALA A 8 7.93 18.64 -8.32
C ALA A 8 6.89 19.75 -8.05
N SER A 9 7.25 20.67 -7.16
CA SER A 9 6.39 21.67 -6.50
C SER A 9 5.73 22.72 -7.42
N MET A 10 4.49 23.11 -7.10
CA MET A 10 3.92 24.45 -7.32
C MET A 10 3.09 24.88 -6.09
N PRO A 11 3.16 26.14 -5.59
CA PRO A 11 2.53 26.52 -4.31
C PRO A 11 1.20 27.28 -4.49
N THR A 12 0.20 27.04 -3.62
CA THR A 12 -0.77 28.07 -3.18
C THR A 12 -1.28 27.81 -1.75
N MET A 13 -1.37 28.89 -0.96
CA MET A 13 -1.85 28.97 0.43
C MET A 13 -3.39 28.91 0.54
N GLY A 14 -3.93 28.44 1.67
CA GLY A 14 -5.32 28.71 2.09
C GLY A 14 -5.76 28.03 3.40
N LYS A 15 -6.05 28.83 4.43
CA LYS A 15 -6.29 28.51 5.86
C LYS A 15 -7.59 27.74 6.23
N VAL A 16 -7.46 26.83 7.21
CA VAL A 16 -8.16 26.63 8.54
C VAL A 16 -9.70 26.80 8.69
N ARG A 17 -10.35 25.83 9.38
CA ARG A 17 -11.26 25.89 10.59
C ARG A 17 -12.40 24.84 10.52
N LYS A 18 -12.52 23.84 11.42
CA LYS A 18 -12.96 23.75 12.84
C LYS A 18 -14.46 23.42 13.00
N ALA A 19 -14.76 22.28 13.67
CA ALA A 19 -16.07 21.85 14.17
C ALA A 19 -16.54 22.62 15.44
N PRO A 20 -17.81 22.51 15.85
CA PRO A 20 -18.24 21.66 17.00
C PRO A 20 -19.67 21.07 16.79
N GLY A 21 -20.36 20.27 17.62
CA GLY A 21 -20.24 19.77 19.00
C GLY A 21 -21.66 19.70 19.66
N GLY A 22 -21.97 18.63 20.42
CA GLY A 22 -23.06 18.54 21.43
C GLY A 22 -24.48 18.19 20.93
N SER A 23 -25.40 17.58 21.67
CA SER A 23 -25.45 16.95 23.01
C SER A 23 -26.86 16.34 23.20
N ALA A 24 -26.95 15.28 24.00
CA ALA A 24 -28.16 14.56 24.35
C ALA A 24 -29.06 15.30 25.38
N GLN A 25 -30.36 14.95 25.43
CA GLN A 25 -31.22 14.80 26.62
C GLN A 25 -32.64 14.38 26.16
N HIS A 26 -33.15 13.20 26.56
CA HIS A 26 -33.94 12.91 27.78
C HIS A 26 -35.27 13.67 27.91
N SER A 27 -36.39 12.95 27.75
CA SER A 27 -37.65 13.26 28.41
C SER A 27 -38.38 11.98 28.82
N LYS A 28 -38.70 11.90 30.11
CA LYS A 28 -39.55 10.88 30.75
C LYS A 28 -41.01 11.30 30.62
N SER A 29 -41.92 10.33 30.51
CA SER A 29 -43.29 10.50 31.00
C SER A 29 -43.82 9.20 31.60
N THR A 30 -44.55 9.38 32.69
CA THR A 30 -45.08 8.41 33.66
C THR A 30 -46.55 8.09 33.41
N GLY A 31 -47.00 6.88 33.75
CA GLY A 31 -48.43 6.54 33.91
C GLY A 31 -48.65 5.14 34.49
N HIS A 32 -49.19 5.08 35.72
CA HIS A 32 -49.71 3.88 36.43
C HIS A 32 -50.93 3.28 35.66
N ASN A 33 -51.47 2.08 35.87
CA ASN A 33 -51.56 1.16 37.00
C ASN A 33 -52.09 -0.21 36.49
N SER A 34 -51.89 -1.27 37.27
CA SER A 34 -52.83 -2.38 37.57
C SER A 34 -52.20 -3.79 37.53
N SER A 35 -52.42 -4.46 38.65
CA SER A 35 -51.82 -5.67 39.17
C SER A 35 -52.69 -6.90 38.89
N LYS A 36 -52.06 -8.03 38.51
CA LYS A 36 -52.47 -9.44 38.80
C LYS A 36 -51.50 -10.44 38.10
N PRO A 37 -51.44 -11.73 38.49
CA PRO A 37 -50.48 -12.27 39.45
C PRO A 37 -49.39 -13.16 38.81
N GLN A 38 -48.37 -13.45 39.61
CA GLN A 38 -47.19 -14.27 39.31
C GLN A 38 -47.53 -15.66 38.73
N LYS A 39 -46.96 -15.97 37.57
CA LYS A 39 -46.76 -17.36 37.10
C LYS A 39 -45.28 -17.68 37.27
N LYS A 40 -44.95 -18.46 38.32
CA LYS A 40 -43.61 -19.01 38.55
C LYS A 40 -43.18 -19.76 37.29
N ARG A 41 -42.25 -19.19 36.51
CA ARG A 41 -41.54 -19.91 35.45
C ARG A 41 -40.36 -20.57 36.13
N ASN A 42 -40.42 -21.89 36.27
CA ASN A 42 -39.30 -22.72 36.71
C ASN A 42 -38.08 -22.36 35.85
N LEU A 43 -37.07 -21.76 36.48
CA LEU A 43 -35.74 -21.65 35.89
C LEU A 43 -35.14 -23.05 35.93
N GLY A 44 -35.13 -23.73 34.79
CA GLY A 44 -34.29 -24.91 34.61
C GLY A 44 -32.82 -24.54 34.84
N PRO A 45 -31.95 -25.52 35.18
CA PRO A 45 -30.54 -25.24 35.44
C PRO A 45 -29.92 -24.51 34.24
N PRO A 46 -28.97 -23.59 34.47
CA PRO A 46 -28.32 -22.86 33.40
C PRO A 46 -27.67 -23.84 32.42
N PRO A 47 -27.67 -23.57 31.10
CA PRO A 47 -27.01 -24.43 30.14
C PRO A 47 -25.52 -24.56 30.50
N PRO A 48 -24.93 -25.75 30.35
CA PRO A 48 -23.52 -25.94 30.68
C PRO A 48 -22.65 -24.99 29.84
N PRO A 49 -21.50 -24.53 30.38
CA PRO A 49 -20.59 -23.70 29.63
C PRO A 49 -20.20 -24.44 28.36
N GLN A 50 -20.41 -23.81 27.19
CA GLN A 50 -19.94 -24.33 25.92
C GLN A 50 -18.42 -24.41 26.00
N ARG A 51 -17.90 -25.58 26.39
CA ARG A 51 -16.49 -25.93 26.26
C ARG A 51 -16.18 -25.79 24.79
N GLY A 52 -15.22 -24.92 24.46
CA GLY A 52 -14.74 -24.69 23.11
C GLY A 52 -14.49 -26.01 22.40
N GLY A 53 -15.38 -26.33 21.46
CA GLY A 53 -15.06 -27.30 20.43
C GLY A 53 -13.97 -26.67 19.58
N VAL A 54 -12.90 -27.42 19.34
CA VAL A 54 -12.02 -27.14 18.21
C VAL A 54 -12.96 -27.03 17.00
N GLU A 55 -13.13 -25.84 16.46
CA GLU A 55 -13.93 -25.65 15.24
C GLU A 55 -13.19 -26.43 14.16
N LEU A 56 -13.68 -27.64 13.86
CA LEU A 56 -13.16 -28.48 12.81
C LEU A 56 -13.46 -27.75 11.50
N VAL A 57 -12.53 -26.89 11.08
CA VAL A 57 -12.61 -26.19 9.79
C VAL A 57 -12.81 -27.26 8.72
N ASP A 58 -13.89 -27.14 7.95
CA ASP A 58 -14.20 -28.08 6.86
C ASP A 58 -12.93 -28.31 6.01
N PRO A 59 -12.49 -29.55 5.78
CA PRO A 59 -11.31 -29.84 4.98
C PRO A 59 -11.30 -29.14 3.62
N ARG A 60 -12.47 -28.91 3.03
CA ARG A 60 -12.62 -28.18 1.76
C ARG A 60 -12.35 -26.69 1.90
N VAL A 61 -12.71 -26.09 3.04
CA VAL A 61 -12.37 -24.69 3.38
C VAL A 61 -10.88 -24.58 3.67
N GLN A 62 -10.27 -25.57 4.32
CA GLN A 62 -8.84 -25.62 4.57
C GLN A 62 -8.04 -25.72 3.27
N GLU A 63 -8.50 -26.56 2.33
CA GLU A 63 -7.92 -26.65 0.98
C GLU A 63 -8.06 -25.33 0.22
N GLN A 64 -9.24 -24.70 0.25
CA GLN A 64 -9.48 -23.39 -0.36
C GLN A 64 -8.55 -22.31 0.22
N LEU A 65 -8.33 -22.30 1.53
CA LEU A 65 -7.41 -21.38 2.20
C LEU A 65 -5.97 -21.60 1.71
N LYS A 66 -5.53 -22.86 1.60
CA LYS A 66 -4.20 -23.18 1.09
C LYS A 66 -3.99 -22.66 -0.34
N THR A 67 -4.96 -22.90 -1.22
CA THR A 67 -4.92 -22.36 -2.60
C THR A 67 -4.87 -20.84 -2.60
N TYR A 68 -5.58 -20.18 -1.69
CA TYR A 68 -5.56 -18.74 -1.55
C TYR A 68 -4.18 -18.22 -1.10
N ASP A 69 -3.56 -18.83 -0.11
CA ASP A 69 -2.22 -18.45 0.37
C ASP A 69 -1.15 -18.62 -0.73
N GLU A 70 -1.21 -19.71 -1.50
CA GLU A 70 -0.34 -19.94 -2.65
C GLU A 70 -0.53 -18.87 -3.73
N ALA A 71 -1.78 -18.52 -4.03
CA ALA A 71 -2.11 -17.48 -5.00
C ALA A 71 -1.63 -16.09 -4.53
N LEU A 72 -1.73 -15.78 -3.23
CA LEU A 72 -1.20 -14.56 -2.64
C LEU A 72 0.33 -14.50 -2.68
N SER A 73 1.00 -15.62 -2.44
CA SER A 73 2.47 -15.69 -2.59
C SER A 73 2.90 -15.35 -4.02
N LEU A 74 2.21 -15.89 -5.03
CA LEU A 74 2.44 -15.54 -6.43
C LEU A 74 2.11 -14.08 -6.74
N PHE A 75 1.04 -13.54 -6.14
CA PHE A 75 0.64 -12.15 -6.31
C PHE A 75 1.72 -11.18 -5.78
N HIS A 76 2.29 -11.46 -4.60
CA HIS A 76 3.39 -10.66 -4.04
C HIS A 76 4.67 -10.76 -4.87
N GLN A 77 4.90 -11.92 -5.51
CA GLN A 77 6.00 -12.12 -6.46
C GLN A 77 5.75 -11.51 -7.86
N GLN A 78 4.68 -10.72 -8.04
CA GLN A 78 4.28 -10.14 -9.34
C GLN A 78 3.94 -11.13 -10.45
N LYS A 79 3.75 -12.41 -10.12
CA LYS A 79 3.38 -13.46 -11.08
C LYS A 79 1.87 -13.41 -11.34
N PHE A 80 1.37 -12.26 -11.77
CA PHE A 80 -0.07 -11.96 -11.84
C PHE A 80 -0.87 -12.94 -12.70
N ALA A 81 -0.28 -13.46 -13.78
CA ALA A 81 -0.93 -14.49 -14.61
C ALA A 81 -1.17 -15.80 -13.82
N ARG A 82 -0.18 -16.27 -13.06
CA ARG A 82 -0.32 -17.48 -12.23
C ARG A 82 -1.19 -17.21 -11.00
N ALA A 83 -1.03 -16.04 -10.39
CA ALA A 83 -1.87 -15.60 -9.27
C ALA A 83 -3.34 -15.55 -9.67
N LYS A 84 -3.65 -15.02 -10.86
CA LYS A 84 -5.01 -14.99 -11.42
C LYS A 84 -5.61 -16.40 -11.50
N GLN A 85 -4.88 -17.37 -12.04
CA GLN A 85 -5.35 -18.76 -12.12
C GLN A 85 -5.68 -19.33 -10.73
N GLY A 86 -4.77 -19.16 -9.75
CA GLY A 86 -5.02 -19.62 -8.38
C GLY A 86 -6.20 -18.91 -7.71
N LEU A 87 -6.35 -17.59 -7.91
CA LEU A 87 -7.47 -16.82 -7.38
C LEU A 87 -8.81 -17.24 -7.99
N GLU A 88 -8.86 -17.57 -9.28
CA GLU A 88 -10.06 -18.11 -9.94
C GLU A 88 -10.48 -19.47 -9.36
N GLU A 89 -9.52 -20.33 -8.99
CA GLU A 89 -9.81 -21.59 -8.29
C GLU A 89 -10.40 -21.33 -6.90
N VAL A 90 -9.88 -20.35 -6.15
CA VAL A 90 -10.42 -19.96 -4.83
C VAL A 90 -11.88 -19.54 -4.91
N LEU A 91 -12.32 -18.92 -6.01
CA LEU A 91 -13.72 -18.49 -6.19
C LEU A 91 -14.71 -19.66 -6.28
N LYS A 92 -14.25 -20.87 -6.61
CA LYS A 92 -15.10 -22.07 -6.75
C LYS A 92 -15.32 -22.78 -5.41
N GLY A 93 -14.57 -22.43 -4.38
CA GLY A 93 -14.62 -23.07 -3.07
C GLY A 93 -15.85 -22.69 -2.23
N PRO A 94 -16.09 -23.42 -1.13
CA PRO A 94 -17.30 -23.27 -0.31
C PRO A 94 -17.33 -22.00 0.55
N SER A 95 -16.18 -21.42 0.92
CA SER A 95 -16.11 -20.20 1.73
C SER A 95 -16.33 -18.96 0.88
N LYS A 96 -17.43 -18.25 1.15
CA LYS A 96 -17.74 -16.95 0.53
C LYS A 96 -16.76 -15.86 0.95
N GLU A 97 -16.31 -15.88 2.20
CA GLU A 97 -15.35 -14.89 2.72
C GLU A 97 -14.02 -14.96 1.96
N LEU A 98 -13.50 -16.16 1.74
CA LEU A 98 -12.28 -16.35 0.94
C LEU A 98 -12.50 -15.95 -0.52
N ALA A 99 -13.67 -16.27 -1.08
CA ALA A 99 -14.01 -15.85 -2.43
C ALA A 99 -14.07 -14.32 -2.57
N ASP A 100 -14.67 -13.61 -1.62
CA ASP A 100 -14.77 -12.14 -1.64
C ASP A 100 -13.40 -11.48 -1.53
N ARG A 101 -12.51 -12.01 -0.67
CA ARG A 101 -11.11 -11.56 -0.60
C ARG A 101 -10.38 -11.82 -1.93
N ALA A 102 -10.53 -13.02 -2.49
CA ALA A 102 -9.90 -13.38 -3.76
C ALA A 102 -10.35 -12.49 -4.93
N ARG A 103 -11.63 -12.05 -4.98
CA ARG A 103 -12.13 -11.11 -6.00
C ARG A 103 -11.37 -9.78 -5.99
N VAL A 104 -11.00 -9.27 -4.82
CA VAL A 104 -10.23 -8.03 -4.70
C VAL A 104 -8.84 -8.20 -5.34
N HIS A 105 -8.14 -9.27 -4.97
CA HIS A 105 -6.81 -9.57 -5.52
C HIS A 105 -6.86 -9.87 -7.03
N LEU A 106 -7.91 -10.58 -7.49
CA LEU A 106 -8.10 -10.90 -8.90
C LEU A 106 -8.25 -9.62 -9.73
N LYS A 107 -9.09 -8.68 -9.28
CA LYS A 107 -9.26 -7.39 -9.95
C LYS A 107 -7.95 -6.61 -10.06
N ILE A 108 -7.13 -6.63 -9.00
CA ILE A 108 -5.83 -5.96 -9.01
C ILE A 108 -4.87 -6.66 -9.98
N ALA A 109 -4.81 -8.00 -9.96
CA ALA A 109 -3.97 -8.78 -10.87
C ALA A 109 -4.33 -8.48 -12.34
N GLU A 110 -5.62 -8.47 -12.67
CA GLU A 110 -6.10 -8.12 -14.01
C GLU A 110 -5.72 -6.68 -14.40
N GLN A 111 -5.89 -5.72 -13.49
CA GLN A 111 -5.50 -4.34 -13.75
C GLN A 111 -4.00 -4.22 -14.03
N ARG A 112 -3.16 -4.94 -13.29
CA ARG A 112 -1.69 -4.94 -13.48
C ARG A 112 -1.27 -5.62 -14.78
N MET A 113 -2.05 -6.57 -15.28
CA MET A 113 -1.82 -7.27 -16.55
C MET A 113 -2.34 -6.51 -17.77
N LYS A 114 -3.22 -5.51 -17.60
CA LYS A 114 -3.74 -4.75 -18.74
C LYS A 114 -2.58 -4.08 -19.49
N PRO A 115 -2.55 -4.14 -20.83
CA PRO A 115 -1.59 -3.37 -21.59
C PRO A 115 -1.80 -1.89 -21.27
N THR A 116 -0.71 -1.19 -20.98
CA THR A 116 -0.80 0.26 -20.85
C THR A 116 -1.05 0.83 -22.23
N GLN A 117 -2.00 1.75 -22.34
CA GLN A 117 -2.27 2.47 -23.57
C GLN A 117 -0.97 3.12 -24.06
N GLU A 118 -0.48 2.68 -25.22
CA GLU A 118 0.83 3.06 -25.72
C GLU A 118 0.83 4.52 -26.17
N HIS A 119 1.29 5.41 -25.29
CA HIS A 119 1.87 6.67 -25.76
C HIS A 119 3.32 6.36 -26.11
N ASN A 120 3.67 6.42 -27.40
CA ASN A 120 5.02 6.12 -27.85
C ASN A 120 5.97 7.21 -27.30
N PRO A 121 6.83 6.91 -26.31
CA PRO A 121 7.66 7.93 -25.67
C PRO A 121 8.70 8.43 -26.66
N ARG A 122 8.88 9.76 -26.78
CA ARG A 122 9.79 10.36 -27.75
C ARG A 122 11.03 10.99 -27.11
N GLY A 123 10.99 11.27 -25.82
CA GLY A 123 12.09 11.89 -25.08
C GLY A 123 12.27 11.34 -23.66
N ALA A 124 13.31 11.85 -22.98
CA ALA A 124 13.63 11.46 -21.60
C ALA A 124 12.43 11.67 -20.66
N GLU A 125 11.72 12.79 -20.80
CA GLU A 125 10.59 13.13 -19.95
C GLU A 125 9.39 12.20 -20.17
N ASP A 126 9.09 11.82 -21.41
CA ASP A 126 8.01 10.86 -21.69
C ASP A 126 8.34 9.48 -21.08
N HIS A 127 9.61 9.06 -21.18
CA HIS A 127 10.07 7.83 -20.56
C HIS A 127 10.03 7.89 -19.03
N TYR A 128 10.36 9.04 -18.45
CA TYR A 128 10.23 9.29 -17.02
C TYR A 128 8.76 9.19 -16.56
N GLN A 129 7.85 9.91 -17.22
CA GLN A 129 6.43 9.90 -16.92
C GLN A 129 5.82 8.51 -17.05
N ARG A 130 6.21 7.77 -18.10
CA ARG A 130 5.82 6.35 -18.25
C ARG A 130 6.35 5.52 -17.08
N GLY A 131 7.61 5.70 -16.71
CA GLY A 131 8.23 5.00 -15.58
C GLY A 131 7.47 5.22 -14.27
N VAL A 132 7.18 6.47 -13.92
CA VAL A 132 6.40 6.85 -12.74
C VAL A 132 4.97 6.28 -12.82
N ALA A 133 4.34 6.30 -13.99
CA ALA A 133 3.02 5.70 -14.17
C ALA A 133 3.05 4.18 -13.91
N MET A 134 4.08 3.47 -14.36
CA MET A 134 4.27 2.05 -14.09
C MET A 134 4.53 1.76 -12.61
N MET A 135 5.31 2.60 -11.92
CA MET A 135 5.53 2.48 -10.47
C MET A 135 4.21 2.59 -9.71
N ASN A 136 3.38 3.57 -10.06
CA ASN A 136 2.08 3.80 -9.40
C ASN A 136 1.11 2.60 -9.51
N ILE A 137 1.23 1.79 -10.56
CA ILE A 137 0.41 0.58 -10.75
C ILE A 137 1.14 -0.70 -10.30
N GLY A 138 2.38 -0.58 -9.84
CA GLY A 138 3.20 -1.68 -9.33
C GLY A 138 3.80 -2.56 -10.42
N ARG A 139 4.00 -2.06 -11.64
CA ARG A 139 4.68 -2.78 -12.74
C ARG A 139 6.17 -2.42 -12.73
N TRP A 140 6.91 -3.03 -11.82
CA TRP A 140 8.29 -2.62 -11.51
C TRP A 140 9.25 -2.81 -12.68
N ASP A 141 9.14 -3.91 -13.42
CA ASP A 141 10.03 -4.20 -14.57
C ASP A 141 9.87 -3.15 -15.68
N GLU A 142 8.63 -2.76 -15.99
CA GLU A 142 8.36 -1.74 -17.01
C GLU A 142 8.68 -0.33 -16.54
N ALA A 143 8.56 -0.07 -15.24
CA ALA A 143 9.05 1.15 -14.62
C ALA A 143 10.56 1.27 -14.81
N ARG A 144 11.30 0.22 -14.47
CA ARG A 144 12.76 0.12 -14.64
C ARG A 144 13.15 0.38 -16.08
N GLU A 145 12.56 -0.34 -17.03
CA GLU A 145 12.86 -0.20 -18.46
C GLU A 145 12.67 1.24 -18.94
N SER A 146 11.56 1.87 -18.54
CA SER A 146 11.23 3.23 -18.92
C SER A 146 12.19 4.25 -18.29
N LEU A 147 12.47 4.15 -16.99
CA LEU A 147 13.39 5.05 -16.31
C LEU A 147 14.85 4.87 -16.78
N ASP A 148 15.26 3.66 -17.17
CA ASP A 148 16.58 3.44 -17.76
C ASP A 148 16.73 4.08 -19.13
N LYS A 149 15.68 4.05 -19.96
CA LYS A 149 15.64 4.81 -21.22
C LYS A 149 15.68 6.31 -20.95
N ALA A 150 14.95 6.78 -19.95
CA ALA A 150 14.97 8.19 -19.53
C ALA A 150 16.38 8.62 -19.10
N ARG A 151 17.06 7.82 -18.27
CA ARG A 151 18.44 8.07 -17.81
C ARG A 151 19.44 8.10 -18.95
N LYS A 152 19.31 7.18 -19.93
CA LYS A 152 20.18 7.17 -21.13
C LYS A 152 20.00 8.45 -21.95
N ALA A 153 18.77 8.93 -22.09
CA ALA A 153 18.46 10.14 -22.85
C ALA A 153 18.86 11.44 -22.11
N ALA A 154 18.79 11.46 -20.78
CA ALA A 154 19.14 12.61 -19.95
C ALA A 154 19.96 12.19 -18.70
N PRO A 155 21.26 11.90 -18.84
CA PRO A 155 22.06 11.33 -17.74
C PRO A 155 22.31 12.27 -16.56
N LYS A 156 22.07 13.57 -16.73
CA LYS A 156 22.24 14.62 -15.71
C LYS A 156 20.91 15.13 -15.13
N ALA A 157 19.79 14.46 -15.44
CA ALA A 157 18.48 14.82 -14.89
C ALA A 157 18.32 14.19 -13.50
N ASP A 158 18.31 15.03 -12.47
CA ASP A 158 18.28 14.60 -11.08
C ASP A 158 16.99 13.85 -10.71
N HIS A 159 15.84 14.31 -11.24
CA HIS A 159 14.53 13.68 -11.01
C HIS A 159 14.44 12.25 -11.54
N ILE A 160 15.20 11.91 -12.59
CA ILE A 160 15.27 10.56 -13.13
C ILE A 160 16.04 9.64 -12.18
N HIS A 161 17.20 10.08 -11.68
CA HIS A 161 17.95 9.32 -10.66
C HIS A 161 17.15 9.19 -9.36
N TYR A 162 16.40 10.21 -8.98
CA TYR A 162 15.51 10.16 -7.84
C TYR A 162 14.41 9.10 -8.00
N ALA A 163 13.74 9.05 -9.16
CA ALA A 163 12.73 8.02 -9.43
C ALA A 163 13.32 6.60 -9.52
N LEU A 164 14.52 6.44 -10.05
CA LEU A 164 15.24 5.16 -10.02
C LEU A 164 15.50 4.74 -8.57
N ALA A 165 15.91 5.66 -7.70
CA ALA A 165 16.15 5.37 -6.29
C ALA A 165 14.87 4.96 -5.55
N ALA A 166 13.76 5.65 -5.79
CA ALA A 166 12.46 5.30 -5.25
C ALA A 166 12.00 3.91 -5.74
N LEU A 167 12.16 3.61 -7.05
CA LEU A 167 11.86 2.30 -7.60
C LEU A 167 12.70 1.19 -6.94
N ASP A 168 14.00 1.40 -6.82
CA ASP A 168 14.92 0.44 -6.21
C ASP A 168 14.53 0.18 -4.73
N CYS A 169 14.11 1.22 -4.02
CA CYS A 169 13.60 1.11 -2.65
C CYS A 169 12.29 0.29 -2.58
N LEU A 170 11.33 0.56 -3.47
CA LEU A 170 10.07 -0.20 -3.59
C LEU A 170 10.28 -1.67 -3.96
N THR A 171 11.40 -2.00 -4.61
CA THR A 171 11.78 -3.38 -4.96
C THR A 171 12.74 -4.03 -3.97
N GLY A 172 13.13 -3.35 -2.89
CA GLY A 172 14.00 -3.90 -1.85
C GLY A 172 15.51 -3.86 -2.17
N GLU A 173 15.91 -3.13 -3.21
CA GLU A 173 17.28 -3.00 -3.70
C GLU A 173 18.00 -1.83 -3.01
N ALA A 174 18.31 -1.98 -1.71
CA ALA A 174 18.81 -0.89 -0.86
C ALA A 174 20.09 -0.21 -1.41
N ASP A 175 21.06 -1.00 -1.88
CA ASP A 175 22.34 -0.47 -2.36
C ASP A 175 22.17 0.37 -3.63
N SER A 176 21.36 -0.11 -4.58
CA SER A 176 21.02 0.61 -5.80
C SER A 176 20.25 1.90 -5.50
N ALA A 177 19.31 1.84 -4.56
CA ALA A 177 18.54 2.99 -4.11
C ALA A 177 19.45 4.10 -3.56
N LEU A 178 20.38 3.77 -2.67
CA LEU A 178 21.34 4.72 -2.10
C LEU A 178 22.27 5.32 -3.16
N GLN A 179 22.74 4.52 -4.13
CA GLN A 179 23.59 5.00 -5.22
C GLN A 179 22.85 6.01 -6.11
N ASN A 180 21.64 5.67 -6.56
CA ASN A 180 20.84 6.56 -7.41
C ASN A 180 20.43 7.83 -6.64
N LEU A 181 20.05 7.73 -5.36
CA LEU A 181 19.71 8.89 -4.55
C LEU A 181 20.92 9.81 -4.34
N LYS A 182 22.12 9.23 -4.15
CA LYS A 182 23.36 10.00 -4.04
C LYS A 182 23.63 10.81 -5.30
N VAL A 183 23.44 10.21 -6.49
CA VAL A 183 23.57 10.93 -7.75
C VAL A 183 22.53 12.05 -7.86
N ALA A 184 21.27 11.79 -7.52
CA ALA A 184 20.22 12.81 -7.53
C ALA A 184 20.56 14.01 -6.61
N ILE A 185 21.10 13.76 -5.42
CA ILE A 185 21.52 14.79 -4.46
C ILE A 185 22.76 15.56 -4.94
N GLN A 186 23.71 14.89 -5.60
CA GLN A 186 24.88 15.55 -6.19
C GLN A 186 24.49 16.48 -7.34
N LEU A 187 23.49 16.10 -8.14
CA LEU A 187 22.95 16.93 -9.21
C LEU A 187 22.09 18.09 -8.68
N ARG A 188 21.28 17.83 -7.64
CA ARG A 188 20.47 18.83 -6.92
C ARG A 188 20.40 18.55 -5.43
N PRO A 189 21.07 19.36 -4.58
CA PRO A 189 21.07 19.17 -3.13
C PRO A 189 19.68 19.21 -2.47
N GLU A 190 18.70 19.88 -3.07
CA GLU A 190 17.32 19.97 -2.58
C GLU A 190 16.63 18.59 -2.49
N ASN A 191 17.11 17.60 -3.26
CA ASN A 191 16.62 16.22 -3.19
C ASN A 191 16.79 15.60 -1.80
N ARG A 192 17.69 16.11 -0.94
CA ARG A 192 17.75 15.71 0.48
C ARG A 192 16.44 16.03 1.21
N TYR A 193 15.89 17.23 0.99
CA TYR A 193 14.64 17.61 1.63
C TYR A 193 13.46 16.77 1.15
N HIS A 194 13.42 16.47 -0.15
CA HIS A 194 12.40 15.58 -0.71
C HIS A 194 12.50 14.18 -0.12
N ALA A 195 13.68 13.54 -0.16
CA ALA A 195 13.86 12.17 0.34
C ALA A 195 13.60 12.00 1.85
N ARG A 196 13.81 13.04 2.67
CA ARG A 196 13.47 13.01 4.10
C ARG A 196 11.98 12.81 4.36
N ASN A 197 11.11 13.30 3.48
CA ASN A 197 9.66 13.34 3.68
C ASN A 197 8.90 12.39 2.75
N ASP A 198 9.62 11.59 1.95
CA ASP A 198 9.02 10.73 0.93
C ASP A 198 8.91 9.29 1.44
N GLU A 199 7.67 8.77 1.44
CA GLU A 199 7.33 7.42 1.91
C GLU A 199 7.93 6.33 1.02
N ASP A 200 8.28 6.65 -0.23
CA ASP A 200 8.91 5.68 -1.13
C ASP A 200 10.29 5.24 -0.59
N PHE A 201 10.93 6.03 0.28
CA PHE A 201 12.17 5.68 0.97
C PHE A 201 11.97 5.07 2.37
N ALA A 202 10.75 4.67 2.75
CA ALA A 202 10.47 4.10 4.07
C ALA A 202 11.37 2.91 4.41
N PHE A 203 11.69 2.06 3.43
CA PHE A 203 12.57 0.89 3.60
C PHE A 203 14.03 1.26 3.93
N LEU A 204 14.47 2.49 3.65
CA LEU A 204 15.81 2.98 3.97
C LEU A 204 15.90 3.78 5.28
N GLN A 205 14.78 4.07 5.95
CA GLN A 205 14.76 4.96 7.12
C GLN A 205 15.62 4.44 8.28
N GLU A 206 15.76 3.12 8.39
CA GLU A 206 16.60 2.47 9.41
C GLU A 206 18.05 2.24 8.95
N ASP A 207 18.39 2.53 7.69
CA ASP A 207 19.75 2.41 7.16
C ASP A 207 20.59 3.65 7.55
N PRO A 208 21.67 3.51 8.32
CA PRO A 208 22.51 4.64 8.71
C PRO A 208 23.09 5.40 7.51
N ARG A 209 23.37 4.71 6.40
CA ARG A 209 23.89 5.31 5.16
C ARG A 209 22.90 6.27 4.53
N PHE A 210 21.60 5.99 4.68
CA PHE A 210 20.54 6.90 4.24
C PHE A 210 20.53 8.17 5.09
N THR A 211 20.65 8.03 6.42
CA THR A 211 20.74 9.18 7.33
C THR A 211 21.93 10.07 7.01
N GLU A 212 23.13 9.50 6.83
CA GLU A 212 24.33 10.24 6.41
C GLU A 212 24.13 10.95 5.06
N LEU A 213 23.46 10.26 4.12
CA LEU A 213 23.15 10.81 2.80
C LEU A 213 22.10 11.94 2.88
N LEU A 214 21.32 12.06 3.94
CA LEU A 214 20.37 13.15 4.11
C LEU A 214 20.92 14.28 4.97
N TYR A 215 21.78 13.98 5.93
CA TYR A 215 22.37 14.92 6.88
C TYR A 215 23.89 14.78 6.83
N PRO A 216 24.55 15.34 5.79
CA PRO A 216 26.00 15.40 5.83
C PRO A 216 26.34 16.33 7.01
N GLU A 217 27.23 15.89 7.89
CA GLU A 217 27.71 16.64 9.05
C GLU A 217 27.83 18.15 8.76
N LYS A 218 27.47 18.98 9.73
CA LYS A 218 27.69 20.43 9.71
C LYS A 218 29.20 20.70 9.74
N ASP A 219 29.90 20.51 8.64
CA ASP A 219 31.25 21.01 8.48
C ASP A 219 31.17 22.55 8.35
N GLY A 220 31.34 23.27 9.48
CA GLY A 220 31.71 24.68 9.42
C GLY A 220 31.06 25.69 10.37
N PHE A 221 30.65 25.34 11.59
CA PHE A 221 30.51 26.34 12.67
C PHE A 221 31.42 26.00 13.84
N ALA A 222 32.72 26.04 13.56
CA ALA A 222 33.75 26.33 14.55
C ALA A 222 34.60 27.46 13.97
N GLY A 223 34.16 28.69 14.24
CA GLY A 223 34.85 29.94 13.92
C GLY A 223 34.73 30.87 15.11
#